data_AF-X0XL07-F1
#
_entry.id   AF-X0XL07-F1
#
_cell.length_a   1.000
_cell.length_b   1.000
_cell.length_c   1.000
_cell.angle_alpha   90.00
_cell.angle_beta   90.00
_cell.angle_gamma   90.00
#
_symmetry.space_group_name_H-M   'P 1'
#
loop_
_entity.id
_entity.type
_entity.pdbx_description
1 polymer ?
#
loop_
_entity_poly.entity_id
_entity_poly.type
_entity_poly.pdbx_seq_one_letter_code
_entity_poly.pdbx_strand_id
1 'polypeptide(L)'
;MKNEEKTKELLIQELVELRQRVAEVEASETSYKLMGEELEAEKSKVDSIVNSITSGIDIVSYDYAVQYQNKFLLDRFGDIRGKLCYKEYMNRDKPCSGCPMRRAIESNKA
;
A
#
# COMPACT_ATOMS: atom_id res chain seq x y z
N MET A 1 49.48 -27.45 18.09
CA MET A 1 48.65 -28.42 18.84
C MET A 1 47.62 -27.75 19.75
N LYS A 2 47.88 -27.38 21.01
CA LYS A 2 46.82 -26.82 21.91
C LYS A 2 46.14 -25.52 21.42
N ASN A 3 46.87 -24.69 20.66
CA ASN A 3 46.32 -23.44 20.13
C ASN A 3 45.40 -23.69 18.93
N GLU A 4 45.70 -24.69 18.10
CA GLU A 4 44.87 -25.08 16.94
C GLU A 4 43.58 -25.77 17.38
N GLU A 5 43.60 -26.56 18.46
CA GLU A 5 42.37 -27.12 19.04
C GLU A 5 41.43 -26.02 19.55
N LYS A 6 41.97 -25.04 20.29
CA LYS A 6 41.18 -23.87 20.73
C LYS A 6 40.61 -23.07 19.56
N THR A 7 41.36 -22.89 18.47
CA THR A 7 40.86 -22.21 17.27
C THR A 7 39.74 -23.00 16.59
N LYS A 8 39.84 -24.33 16.53
CA LYS A 8 38.78 -25.18 15.96
C LYS A 8 37.50 -25.14 16.78
N GLU A 9 37.60 -25.18 18.11
CA GLU A 9 36.44 -25.08 19.00
C GLU A 9 35.69 -23.74 18.83
N LEU A 10 36.43 -22.63 18.72
CA LEU A 10 35.86 -21.30 18.46
C LEU A 10 35.12 -21.26 17.10
N LEU A 11 35.73 -21.80 16.04
CA LEU A 11 35.10 -21.84 14.72
C LEU A 11 33.84 -22.72 14.69
N ILE A 12 33.83 -23.83 15.44
CA ILE A 12 32.65 -24.69 15.57
C ILE A 12 31.52 -23.92 16.27
N GLN A 13 31.85 -23.18 17.33
CA GLN A 13 30.87 -22.37 18.05
C GLN A 13 30.27 -21.29 17.14
N GLU A 14 31.10 -20.57 16.38
CA GLU A 14 30.64 -19.54 15.43
C GLU A 14 29.78 -20.14 14.31
N LEU A 15 30.13 -21.34 13.81
CA LEU A 15 29.32 -22.06 12.82
C LEU A 15 27.94 -22.47 13.38
N VAL A 16 27.86 -22.84 14.65
CA VAL A 16 26.57 -23.17 15.31
C VAL A 16 25.71 -21.92 15.43
N GLU A 17 26.29 -20.79 15.87
CA GLU A 17 25.58 -19.51 15.98
C GLU A 17 25.09 -19.02 14.61
N LEU A 18 25.91 -19.11 13.56
CA LEU A 18 25.52 -18.74 12.21
C LEU A 18 24.38 -19.62 11.68
N ARG A 19 24.44 -20.94 11.91
CA ARG A 19 23.35 -21.85 11.52
C ARG A 19 22.04 -21.51 12.21
N GLN A 20 22.09 -21.13 13.49
CA GLN A 20 20.89 -20.73 14.22
C GLN A 20 20.31 -19.43 13.66
N ARG A 21 21.14 -18.43 13.36
CA ARG A 21 20.70 -17.19 12.70
C ARG A 21 20.12 -17.42 11.31
N VAL A 22 20.68 -18.34 10.52
CA VAL A 22 20.13 -18.71 9.20
C VAL A 22 18.73 -19.29 9.34
N ALA A 23 18.53 -20.22 10.28
CA ALA A 23 17.21 -20.81 10.51
C ALA A 23 16.16 -19.76 10.93
N GLU A 24 16.54 -18.79 11.77
CA GLU A 24 15.67 -17.68 12.16
C GLU A 24 15.27 -16.80 10.96
N VAL A 25 16.23 -16.49 10.08
CA VAL A 25 15.97 -15.69 8.88
C VAL A 25 15.06 -16.44 7.90
N GLU A 26 15.32 -17.74 7.66
CA GLU A 26 14.49 -18.57 6.76
C GLU A 26 13.04 -18.70 7.26
N ALA A 27 12.86 -18.85 8.59
CA ALA A 27 11.54 -18.86 9.20
C ALA A 27 10.83 -17.51 9.04
N SER A 28 11.56 -16.42 9.25
CA SER A 28 11.02 -15.07 9.07
C SER A 28 10.65 -14.79 7.61
N GLU A 29 11.48 -15.18 6.65
CA GLU A 29 11.21 -15.06 5.21
C GLU A 29 9.93 -15.79 4.82
N THR A 30 9.77 -17.03 5.31
CA THR A 30 8.55 -17.82 5.09
C THR A 30 7.31 -17.10 5.63
N SER A 31 7.39 -16.55 6.85
CA SER A 31 6.28 -15.78 7.44
C SER A 31 5.96 -14.52 6.62
N TYR A 32 6.98 -13.77 6.18
CA TYR A 32 6.78 -12.58 5.37
C TYR A 32 6.12 -12.88 4.04
N LYS A 33 6.49 -14.00 3.41
CA LYS A 33 5.88 -14.44 2.16
C LYS A 33 4.39 -14.73 2.34
N LEU A 34 4.01 -15.50 3.37
CA LEU A 34 2.61 -15.82 3.65
C LEU A 34 1.80 -14.55 3.97
N MET A 35 2.34 -13.65 4.78
CA MET A 35 1.70 -12.36 5.06
C MET A 35 1.53 -11.51 3.78
N GLY A 36 2.50 -11.55 2.87
CA GLY A 36 2.41 -10.87 1.57
C GLY A 36 1.31 -11.44 0.68
N GLU A 37 1.17 -12.77 0.64
CA GLU A 37 0.10 -13.45 -0.10
C GLU A 37 -1.29 -13.12 0.45
N GLU A 38 -1.45 -13.11 1.77
CA GLU A 38 -2.71 -12.73 2.42
C GLU A 38 -3.08 -11.25 2.19
N LEU A 39 -2.09 -10.36 2.29
CA LEU A 39 -2.29 -8.94 2.02
C LEU A 39 -2.73 -8.69 0.57
N GLU A 40 -2.10 -9.36 -0.40
CA GLU A 40 -2.48 -9.24 -1.81
C GLU A 40 -3.88 -9.80 -2.07
N ALA A 41 -4.26 -10.90 -1.39
CA ALA A 41 -5.61 -11.45 -1.49
C ALA A 41 -6.67 -10.47 -0.97
N GLU A 42 -6.47 -9.88 0.22
CA GLU A 42 -7.42 -8.90 0.76
C GLU A 42 -7.45 -7.60 -0.06
N LYS A 43 -6.30 -7.15 -0.58
CA LYS A 43 -6.24 -6.00 -1.50
C LYS A 43 -7.04 -6.26 -2.78
N SER A 44 -6.84 -7.42 -3.41
CA SER A 44 -7.56 -7.83 -4.62
C SER A 44 -9.07 -7.90 -4.40
N LYS A 45 -9.49 -8.36 -3.21
CA LYS A 45 -10.90 -8.39 -2.81
C LYS A 45 -11.49 -6.98 -2.67
N VAL A 46 -10.78 -6.06 -2.02
CA VAL A 46 -11.20 -4.64 -1.93
C VAL A 46 -11.31 -4.02 -3.32
N ASP A 47 -10.30 -4.21 -4.17
CA ASP A 47 -10.30 -3.71 -5.55
C ASP A 47 -11.48 -4.28 -6.35
N SER A 48 -11.77 -5.57 -6.19
CA SER A 48 -12.92 -6.22 -6.86
C SER A 48 -14.25 -5.60 -6.43
N ILE A 49 -14.43 -5.34 -5.13
CA ILE A 49 -15.66 -4.71 -4.61
C ILE A 49 -15.80 -3.29 -5.17
N VAL A 50 -14.78 -2.45 -5.04
CA VAL A 50 -14.82 -1.04 -5.47
C VAL A 50 -15.01 -0.91 -6.98
N ASN A 51 -14.40 -1.81 -7.76
CA ASN A 51 -14.53 -1.82 -9.22
C ASN A 51 -15.83 -2.43 -9.72
N SER A 52 -16.57 -3.18 -8.89
CA SER A 52 -17.90 -3.69 -9.24
C SER A 52 -19.02 -2.65 -9.12
N ILE A 53 -18.75 -1.54 -8.42
CA ILE A 53 -19.72 -0.46 -8.17
C ILE A 53 -19.91 0.36 -9.45
N THR A 54 -21.17 0.54 -9.87
CA THR A 54 -21.57 1.32 -11.07
C THR A 54 -21.63 2.83 -10.85
N SER A 55 -21.02 3.29 -9.76
CA SER A 55 -20.86 4.70 -9.39
C SER A 55 -19.38 5.05 -9.28
N GLY A 56 -19.07 6.33 -9.42
CA GLY A 56 -17.71 6.79 -9.28
C GLY A 56 -17.24 6.80 -7.83
N ILE A 57 -16.07 6.21 -7.59
CA ILE A 57 -15.36 6.26 -6.31
C ILE A 57 -13.96 6.79 -6.58
N ASP A 58 -13.63 7.91 -5.96
CA ASP A 58 -12.32 8.51 -5.97
C ASP A 58 -11.82 8.80 -4.56
N ILE A 59 -10.51 8.99 -4.46
CA ILE A 59 -9.88 9.61 -3.29
C ILE A 59 -9.26 10.90 -3.79
N VAL A 60 -9.53 12.01 -3.12
CA VAL A 60 -9.03 13.33 -3.48
C VAL A 60 -8.36 13.95 -2.28
N SER A 61 -7.17 14.53 -2.47
CA SER A 61 -6.43 15.22 -1.42
C SER A 61 -7.09 16.56 -1.03
N TYR A 62 -6.64 17.15 0.08
CA TYR A 62 -7.07 18.49 0.51
C TYR A 62 -6.84 19.58 -0.55
N ASP A 63 -5.81 19.41 -1.39
CA ASP A 63 -5.47 20.31 -2.51
C ASP A 63 -6.24 20.00 -3.79
N TYR A 64 -7.32 19.20 -3.70
CA TYR A 64 -8.18 18.78 -4.80
C TYR A 64 -7.52 17.85 -5.83
N ALA A 65 -6.33 17.31 -5.54
CA ALA A 65 -5.66 16.39 -6.45
C ALA A 65 -6.22 14.96 -6.30
N VAL A 66 -6.65 14.36 -7.41
CA VAL A 66 -7.15 12.98 -7.45
C VAL A 66 -6.00 12.02 -7.14
N GLN A 67 -6.17 11.15 -6.15
CA GLN A 67 -5.22 10.14 -5.70
C GLN A 67 -5.60 8.73 -6.18
N TYR A 68 -6.90 8.47 -6.30
CA TYR A 68 -7.44 7.17 -6.71
C TYR A 68 -8.70 7.34 -7.53
N GLN A 69 -8.96 6.40 -8.44
CA GLN A 69 -10.17 6.27 -9.22
C GLN A 69 -10.53 4.79 -9.34
N ASN A 70 -11.79 4.44 -9.10
CA ASN A 70 -12.29 3.13 -9.46
C ASN A 70 -12.46 2.99 -10.98
N LYS A 71 -12.65 1.75 -11.43
CA LYS A 71 -12.86 1.41 -12.84
C LYS A 71 -13.92 2.27 -13.51
N PHE A 72 -15.04 2.55 -12.85
CA PHE A 72 -16.10 3.40 -13.40
C PHE A 72 -15.59 4.80 -13.78
N LEU A 73 -14.83 5.46 -12.90
CA LEU A 73 -14.26 6.79 -13.19
C LEU A 73 -13.14 6.72 -14.22
N LEU A 74 -12.31 5.68 -14.20
CA LEU A 74 -11.27 5.48 -15.22
C LEU A 74 -11.87 5.30 -16.61
N ASP A 75 -12.91 4.49 -16.75
CA ASP A 75 -13.58 4.25 -18.04
C ASP A 75 -14.26 5.53 -18.56
N ARG A 76 -14.74 6.40 -17.65
CA ARG A 76 -15.48 7.62 -18.01
C ARG A 76 -14.58 8.84 -18.28
N PHE A 77 -13.51 9.01 -17.51
CA PHE A 77 -12.69 10.22 -17.51
C PHE A 77 -11.20 9.96 -17.81
N GLY A 78 -10.80 8.69 -17.93
CA GLY A 78 -9.40 8.30 -17.97
C GLY A 78 -8.72 8.38 -16.62
N ASP A 79 -7.42 8.07 -16.63
CA ASP A 79 -6.54 8.27 -15.48
C ASP A 79 -6.15 9.74 -15.35
N ILE A 80 -6.66 10.36 -14.30
CA ILE A 80 -6.42 11.76 -13.98
C ILE A 80 -5.73 11.92 -12.62
N ARG A 81 -5.07 10.86 -12.12
CA ARG A 81 -4.31 10.94 -10.87
C ARG A 81 -3.28 12.08 -10.92
N GLY A 82 -3.16 12.80 -9.80
CA GLY A 82 -2.36 14.01 -9.67
C GLY A 82 -3.01 15.28 -10.23
N LYS A 83 -4.10 15.17 -11.00
CA LYS A 83 -4.83 16.33 -11.55
C LYS A 83 -5.94 16.79 -10.61
N LEU A 84 -6.43 18.01 -10.85
CA LEU A 84 -7.43 18.67 -10.01
C LEU A 84 -8.84 18.17 -10.33
N CYS A 85 -9.56 17.66 -9.33
CA CYS A 85 -10.87 17.03 -9.49
C CYS A 85 -11.91 17.97 -10.12
N TYR A 86 -11.94 19.24 -9.71
CA TYR A 86 -12.88 20.23 -10.22
C TYR A 86 -12.59 20.60 -11.69
N LYS A 87 -11.35 20.44 -12.14
CA LYS A 87 -10.97 20.71 -13.53
C LYS A 87 -11.37 19.55 -14.42
N GLU A 88 -10.96 18.33 -14.06
CA GLU A 88 -11.14 17.18 -14.94
C GLU A 88 -12.57 16.61 -14.87
N TYR A 89 -13.20 16.55 -13.69
CA TYR A 89 -14.57 16.03 -13.58
C TYR A 89 -15.65 17.07 -13.84
N MET A 90 -15.41 18.32 -13.41
CA MET A 90 -16.45 19.36 -13.41
C MET A 90 -16.23 20.42 -14.48
N ASN A 91 -15.11 20.36 -15.22
CA ASN A 91 -14.71 21.34 -16.24
C ASN A 91 -14.72 22.79 -15.69
N ARG A 92 -14.12 23.00 -14.52
CA ARG A 92 -14.04 24.31 -13.85
C ARG A 92 -12.58 24.72 -13.64
N ASP A 93 -12.34 26.03 -13.62
CA ASP A 93 -11.03 26.59 -13.27
C ASP A 93 -10.86 26.86 -11.77
N LYS A 94 -11.91 26.65 -10.97
CA LYS A 94 -11.90 26.85 -9.52
C LYS A 94 -12.68 25.73 -8.81
N PRO A 95 -12.39 25.46 -7.53
CA PRO A 95 -13.15 24.48 -6.73
C PRO A 95 -14.66 24.74 -6.77
N CYS A 96 -15.44 23.67 -6.66
CA CYS A 96 -16.90 23.75 -6.67
C CYS A 96 -17.41 24.65 -5.53
N SER A 97 -18.35 25.56 -5.83
CA SER A 97 -18.93 26.48 -4.84
C SER A 97 -19.60 25.75 -3.67
N GLY A 98 -20.22 24.60 -3.92
CA GLY A 98 -20.79 23.72 -2.91
C GLY A 98 -20.02 22.40 -2.77
N CYS A 99 -18.69 22.44 -2.80
CA CYS A 99 -17.83 21.25 -2.75
C CYS A 99 -18.18 20.34 -1.55
N PRO A 100 -18.60 19.08 -1.77
CA PRO A 100 -18.89 18.15 -0.68
C PRO A 100 -17.68 17.86 0.19
N MET A 101 -16.49 17.69 -0.41
CA MET A 101 -15.26 17.49 0.36
C MET A 101 -14.99 18.63 1.33
N ARG A 102 -15.09 19.89 0.87
CA ARG A 102 -14.85 21.05 1.73
C ARG A 102 -15.78 21.01 2.95
N ARG A 103 -17.07 20.71 2.75
CA ARG A 103 -18.02 20.56 3.86
C ARG A 103 -17.64 19.41 4.82
N ALA A 104 -17.21 18.27 4.30
CA ALA A 104 -16.78 17.14 5.12
C ALA A 104 -15.57 17.51 6.00
N ILE A 105 -14.58 18.18 5.39
CA ILE A 105 -13.37 18.67 6.06
C ILE A 105 -13.72 19.69 7.16
N GLU A 106 -14.52 20.70 6.82
CA GLU A 106 -14.93 21.76 7.74
C GLU A 106 -15.77 21.25 8.91
N SER A 107 -16.60 20.21 8.66
CA SER A 107 -17.43 19.62 9.71
C SER A 107 -16.73 18.55 10.55
N ASN A 108 -15.48 18.22 10.24
CA ASN A 108 -14.72 17.11 10.82
C ASN A 108 -15.51 15.78 10.83
N LYS A 109 -16.30 15.56 9.78
CA LYS A 109 -17.10 14.34 9.58
C LYS A 109 -16.62 13.68 8.30
N ALA A 110 -16.03 12.49 8.48
CA ALA A 110 -15.81 11.55 7.39
C ALA A 110 -17.15 10.91 6.98
#